data_AF-A0A7S0NPL5-F1
#
_entry.id   AF-A0A7S0NPL5-F1
#
_cell.length_a   1.000
_cell.length_b   1.000
_cell.length_c   1.000
_cell.angle_alpha   90.00
_cell.angle_beta   90.00
_cell.angle_gamma   90.00
#
_symmetry.space_group_name_H-M   'P 1'
#
loop_
_entity.id
_entity.type
_entity.pdbx_description
1 polymer ?
#
loop_
_entity_poly.entity_id
_entity_poly.type
_entity_poly.pdbx_seq_one_letter_code
_entity_poly.pdbx_strand_id
1 'polypeptide(L)'
;INSTGAAGSVTTIACPPGYTGLLCLRCLPGTFKDAKGSQPCALCDPIPPRAVYADTAGAAGATSPNCPYKCVGDSLRMPDCLTRWEGAVNAVGGPIAAAAMCAALAVALALP
;
A
#
# COMPACT_ATOMS: atom_id res chain seq x y z
N ILE A 1 34.17 16.34 -15.73
CA ILE A 1 32.72 16.64 -15.75
C ILE A 1 32.57 18.16 -15.94
N ASN A 2 32.10 18.60 -17.11
CA ASN A 2 31.97 20.02 -17.42
C ASN A 2 30.62 20.52 -16.89
N SER A 3 30.62 21.49 -15.98
CA SER A 3 29.40 22.03 -15.38
C SER A 3 29.23 23.49 -15.78
N THR A 4 28.44 23.74 -16.81
CA THR A 4 27.93 25.06 -17.17
C THR A 4 26.64 25.33 -16.39
N GLY A 5 26.78 25.79 -15.15
CA GLY A 5 25.65 26.24 -14.32
C GLY A 5 25.41 27.75 -14.49
N ALA A 6 24.30 28.12 -15.14
CA ALA A 6 23.78 29.49 -15.12
C ALA A 6 23.22 29.86 -13.74
N ALA A 7 23.14 31.16 -13.42
CA ALA A 7 22.66 31.66 -12.12
C ALA A 7 21.27 31.07 -11.77
N GLY A 8 21.22 30.29 -10.68
CA GLY A 8 20.04 29.52 -10.24
C GLY A 8 20.09 28.02 -10.54
N SER A 9 21.12 27.52 -11.22
CA SER A 9 21.29 26.08 -11.49
C SER A 9 21.86 25.36 -10.28
N VAL A 10 20.99 24.63 -9.57
CA VAL A 10 21.38 23.66 -8.55
C VAL A 10 21.91 22.41 -9.29
N THR A 11 23.23 22.30 -9.40
CA THR A 11 23.90 21.15 -10.02
C THR A 11 23.89 19.96 -9.05
N THR A 12 22.73 19.35 -8.86
CA THR A 12 22.64 18.12 -8.06
C THR A 12 22.69 16.87 -8.92
N ILE A 13 23.40 15.88 -8.39
CA ILE A 13 23.36 14.50 -8.89
C ILE A 13 21.89 14.05 -8.88
N ALA A 14 21.41 13.58 -10.03
CA ALA A 14 20.07 13.01 -10.11
C ALA A 14 20.00 11.77 -9.23
N CYS A 15 19.19 11.82 -8.17
CA CYS A 15 19.07 10.71 -7.24
C CYS A 15 18.53 9.46 -7.95
N PRO A 16 18.96 8.26 -7.55
CA PRO A 16 18.38 7.02 -8.04
C PRO A 16 16.89 6.92 -7.66
N PRO A 17 16.12 6.06 -8.36
CA PRO A 17 14.73 5.78 -7.97
C PRO A 17 14.67 5.31 -6.51
N GLY A 18 13.58 5.67 -5.82
CA GLY A 18 13.42 5.46 -4.38
C GLY A 18 14.04 6.53 -3.47
N TYR A 19 14.62 7.59 -4.04
CA TYR A 19 15.26 8.68 -3.29
C TYR A 19 14.84 10.07 -3.77
N THR A 20 14.79 11.05 -2.87
CA THR A 20 14.30 12.42 -3.14
C THR A 20 15.20 13.51 -2.55
N GLY A 21 14.99 14.74 -3.02
CA GLY A 21 15.68 15.94 -2.54
C GLY A 21 17.11 16.10 -3.06
N LEU A 22 17.85 16.96 -2.36
CA LEU A 22 19.23 17.35 -2.69
C LEU A 22 20.26 16.32 -2.24
N LEU A 23 19.98 15.68 -1.10
CA LEU A 23 20.85 14.74 -0.39
C LEU A 23 20.48 13.27 -0.69
N CYS A 24 19.60 13.03 -1.66
CA CYS A 24 19.05 11.71 -1.98
C CYS A 24 18.59 10.96 -0.71
N LEU A 25 17.66 11.57 0.02
CA LEU A 25 17.01 10.92 1.15
C LEU A 25 16.09 9.83 0.64
N ARG A 26 16.00 8.73 1.40
CA ARG A 26 15.10 7.62 1.07
C ARG A 26 13.65 8.10 1.12
N CYS A 27 12.82 7.65 0.16
CA CYS A 27 11.38 7.84 0.25
C CYS A 27 10.83 7.18 1.53
N LEU A 28 9.89 7.85 2.19
CA LEU A 28 9.22 7.33 3.39
C LEU A 28 8.26 6.19 3.01
N PRO A 29 7.96 5.28 3.95
CA PRO A 29 6.95 4.24 3.74
C PRO A 29 5.61 4.87 3.34
N GLY A 30 4.97 4.32 2.31
CA GLY A 30 3.76 4.92 1.70
C GLY A 30 4.04 5.92 0.59
N THR A 31 5.31 6.13 0.24
CA THR A 31 5.71 6.89 -0.95
C THR A 31 6.68 6.11 -1.84
N PHE A 32 6.62 6.36 -3.14
CA PHE A 32 7.45 5.70 -4.15
C PHE A 32 8.04 6.69 -5.15
N LYS A 33 9.06 6.24 -5.89
CA LYS A 33 9.64 6.99 -6.99
C LYS A 33 10.35 6.11 -8.00
N ASP A 34 9.88 6.16 -9.24
CA ASP A 34 10.39 5.30 -10.33
C ASP A 34 11.42 6.01 -11.21
N ALA A 35 11.38 7.34 -11.23
CA ALA A 35 12.25 8.18 -12.04
C ALA A 35 13.48 8.66 -11.26
N LYS A 36 14.62 8.81 -11.95
CA LYS A 36 15.79 9.50 -11.40
C LYS A 36 15.52 11.01 -11.29
N GLY A 37 16.09 11.65 -10.27
CA GLY A 37 16.05 13.11 -10.10
C GLY A 37 15.82 13.53 -8.65
N SER A 38 15.56 14.81 -8.40
CA SER A 38 15.34 15.36 -7.04
C SER A 38 13.88 15.64 -6.70
N GLN A 39 12.95 15.26 -7.58
CA GLN A 39 11.51 15.43 -7.38
C GLN A 39 11.01 14.72 -6.10
N PRO A 40 9.95 15.23 -5.45
CA PRO A 40 9.33 14.59 -4.29
C PRO A 40 8.83 13.18 -4.62
N CYS A 41 8.73 12.31 -3.61
CA CYS A 41 8.16 10.96 -3.78
C CYS A 41 6.64 11.07 -3.96
N ALA A 42 6.07 10.22 -4.83
CA ALA A 42 4.63 10.12 -5.04
C ALA A 42 3.98 9.19 -4.01
N LEU A 43 2.68 9.30 -3.76
CA LEU A 43 1.97 8.36 -2.88
C LEU A 43 1.82 7.00 -3.55
N CYS A 44 2.00 5.93 -2.79
CA CYS A 44 1.73 4.56 -3.24
C CYS A 44 0.24 4.31 -3.46
N ASP A 45 -0.08 3.19 -4.10
CA ASP A 45 -1.47 2.74 -4.26
C ASP A 45 -2.17 2.56 -2.90
N PRO A 46 -3.49 2.81 -2.84
CA PRO A 46 -4.26 2.68 -1.62
C PRO A 46 -4.21 1.24 -1.09
N ILE A 47 -3.85 1.11 0.17
CA ILE A 47 -3.81 -0.16 0.91
C ILE A 47 -5.11 -0.35 1.70
N PRO A 48 -5.47 -1.60 2.06
CA PRO A 48 -6.64 -1.85 2.90
C PRO A 48 -6.53 -1.13 4.25
N PRO A 49 -7.66 -0.74 4.88
CA PRO A 49 -7.68 0.13 6.06
C PRO A 49 -6.98 -0.46 7.30
N ARG A 50 -6.77 -1.78 7.32
CA ARG A 50 -6.06 -2.50 8.40
C ARG A 50 -4.65 -2.94 8.00
N ALA A 51 -4.10 -2.34 6.95
CA ALA A 51 -2.71 -2.50 6.55
C ALA A 51 -1.89 -1.24 6.87
N VAL A 52 -0.60 -1.45 7.05
CA VAL A 52 0.40 -0.38 7.13
C VAL A 52 1.49 -0.64 6.11
N TYR A 53 1.99 0.43 5.49
CA TYR A 53 3.16 0.32 4.62
C TYR A 53 4.33 -0.23 5.42
N ALA A 54 4.94 -1.29 4.89
CA ALA A 54 6.05 -1.95 5.55
C ALA A 54 7.35 -1.27 5.14
N ASP A 55 8.09 -0.76 6.12
CA ASP A 55 9.48 -0.39 5.90
C ASP A 55 10.30 -1.65 5.60
N THR A 56 10.75 -1.78 4.36
CA THR A 56 11.83 -2.70 4.01
C THR A 56 13.12 -2.12 4.59
N ALA A 57 13.41 -2.46 5.84
CA ALA A 57 14.62 -2.04 6.53
C ALA A 57 15.85 -2.41 5.67
N GLY A 58 16.63 -1.40 5.26
CA GLY A 58 17.83 -1.57 4.45
C GLY A 58 17.62 -1.61 2.93
N ALA A 59 16.39 -1.62 2.42
CA ALA A 59 16.14 -1.46 0.98
C ALA A 59 16.02 0.02 0.61
N ALA A 60 16.36 0.34 -0.65
CA ALA A 60 16.02 1.62 -1.27
C ALA A 60 14.50 1.89 -1.13
N GLY A 61 14.10 3.17 -1.15
CA GLY A 61 12.68 3.52 -1.15
C GLY A 61 11.94 2.84 -2.31
N ALA A 62 10.62 2.69 -2.19
CA ALA A 62 9.85 1.98 -3.20
C ALA A 62 10.07 2.60 -4.60
N THR A 63 10.37 1.74 -5.57
CA THR A 63 10.57 2.11 -6.99
C THR A 63 9.41 1.61 -7.85
N SER A 64 8.25 1.44 -7.24
CA SER A 64 7.01 1.08 -7.91
C SER A 64 5.84 1.58 -7.06
N PRO A 65 4.69 1.92 -7.68
CA PRO A 65 3.46 2.27 -6.95
C PRO A 65 2.96 1.16 -6.01
N ASN A 66 3.30 -0.10 -6.31
CA ASN A 66 3.01 -1.28 -5.50
C ASN A 66 3.95 -1.39 -4.29
N CYS A 67 3.75 -0.53 -3.30
CA CYS A 67 4.55 -0.53 -2.10
C CYS A 67 4.25 -1.73 -1.20
N PRO A 68 5.27 -2.36 -0.59
CA PRO A 68 5.04 -3.46 0.33
C PRO A 68 4.26 -2.98 1.54
N TYR A 69 3.25 -3.73 1.93
CA TYR A 69 2.45 -3.48 3.13
C TYR A 69 2.33 -4.74 3.97
N LYS A 70 1.99 -4.56 5.24
CA LYS A 70 1.70 -5.64 6.17
C LYS A 70 0.38 -5.37 6.87
N CYS A 71 -0.40 -6.43 7.07
CA CYS A 71 -1.61 -6.35 7.87
C CYS A 71 -1.25 -6.16 9.35
N VAL A 72 -1.94 -5.24 10.04
CA VAL A 72 -1.75 -5.00 11.47
C VAL A 72 -2.70 -5.91 12.26
N GLY A 73 -2.20 -7.07 12.67
CA GLY A 73 -2.90 -7.99 13.58
C GLY A 73 -2.69 -9.47 13.24
N ASP A 74 -2.73 -10.33 14.25
CA ASP A 74 -2.38 -11.76 14.13
C ASP A 74 -3.40 -12.59 13.34
N SER A 75 -4.65 -12.14 13.26
CA SER A 75 -5.76 -12.87 12.62
C SER A 75 -6.12 -12.39 11.22
N LEU A 76 -5.40 -11.40 10.68
CA LEU A 76 -5.70 -10.80 9.38
C LEU A 76 -4.98 -11.55 8.27
N ARG A 77 -5.70 -11.87 7.19
CA ARG A 77 -5.15 -12.56 6.02
C ARG A 77 -5.07 -11.59 4.83
N MET A 78 -3.89 -11.57 4.22
CA MET A 78 -3.63 -10.97 2.91
C MET A 78 -4.59 -11.57 1.85
N PRO A 79 -5.11 -10.82 0.85
CA PRO A 79 -4.76 -9.45 0.45
C PRO A 79 -5.56 -8.33 1.12
N ASP A 80 -6.82 -8.54 1.49
CA ASP A 80 -7.68 -7.47 2.02
C ASP A 80 -7.45 -7.16 3.50
N CYS A 81 -6.53 -7.89 4.15
CA CYS A 81 -6.26 -7.79 5.59
C CYS A 81 -7.55 -7.96 6.41
N LEU A 82 -8.37 -8.93 6.01
CA LEU A 82 -9.61 -9.28 6.70
C LEU A 82 -9.40 -10.51 7.56
N THR A 83 -10.20 -10.64 8.62
CA THR A 83 -10.29 -11.89 9.37
C THR A 83 -10.93 -12.98 8.51
N ARG A 84 -10.70 -14.26 8.86
CA ARG A 84 -11.33 -15.40 8.16
C ARG A 84 -12.85 -15.23 8.08
N TRP A 85 -13.48 -14.70 9.13
CA TRP A 85 -14.92 -14.56 9.17
C TRP A 85 -15.41 -13.41 8.28
N GLU A 86 -14.79 -12.22 8.38
CA GLU A 86 -15.08 -11.09 7.49
C GLU A 86 -14.90 -11.46 6.01
N GLY A 87 -13.84 -12.21 5.68
CA GLY A 87 -13.61 -12.68 4.31
C GLY A 87 -14.72 -13.60 3.80
N ALA A 88 -15.26 -14.48 4.64
CA ALA A 88 -16.38 -15.34 4.24
C ALA A 88 -17.70 -14.56 4.12
N VAL A 89 -17.94 -13.57 5.00
CA VAL A 89 -19.07 -12.64 4.86
C VAL A 89 -18.96 -11.84 3.54
N ASN A 90 -17.77 -11.36 3.21
CA ASN A 90 -17.54 -10.59 1.99
C ASN A 90 -17.64 -11.46 0.72
N ALA A 91 -17.19 -12.72 0.78
CA ALA A 91 -17.36 -13.69 -0.31
C ALA A 91 -18.85 -14.00 -0.60
N VAL A 92 -19.69 -13.89 0.42
CA VAL A 92 -21.15 -14.05 0.34
C VAL A 92 -21.84 -12.79 -0.22
N GLY A 93 -21.11 -11.69 -0.42
CA GLY A 93 -21.67 -10.41 -0.89
C GLY A 93 -21.92 -9.40 0.23
N GLY A 94 -21.31 -9.61 1.40
CA GLY A 94 -21.33 -8.69 2.52
C GLY A 94 -22.29 -9.12 3.65
N PRO A 95 -22.36 -8.31 4.72
CA PRO A 95 -23.06 -8.68 5.95
C PRO A 95 -24.57 -8.87 5.75
N ILE A 96 -25.17 -8.09 4.84
CA ILE A 96 -26.60 -8.17 4.53
C ILE A 96 -26.93 -9.49 3.82
N ALA A 97 -26.12 -9.87 2.83
CA ALA A 97 -26.29 -11.13 2.10
C ALA A 97 -26.09 -12.33 3.02
N ALA A 98 -25.09 -12.29 3.92
CA ALA A 98 -24.86 -13.34 4.89
C ALA A 98 -26.03 -13.50 5.88
N ALA A 99 -26.57 -12.38 6.38
CA ALA A 99 -27.75 -12.41 7.25
C ALA A 99 -28.98 -12.99 6.52
N ALA A 100 -29.20 -12.62 5.26
CA ALA A 100 -30.30 -13.14 4.45
C ALA A 100 -30.17 -14.65 4.21
N MET A 101 -28.96 -15.16 3.90
CA MET A 101 -28.72 -16.60 3.73
C MET A 101 -28.97 -17.38 5.03
N CYS A 102 -28.48 -16.87 6.17
CA CYS A 102 -28.73 -17.49 7.46
C CYS A 102 -30.23 -17.51 7.80
N ALA A 103 -30.96 -16.42 7.52
CA ALA A 103 -32.40 -16.35 7.75
C ALA A 103 -33.18 -17.34 6.86
N ALA A 104 -32.83 -17.44 5.57
CA ALA A 104 -33.46 -18.39 4.66
C ALA A 104 -33.22 -19.85 5.10
N LEU A 105 -32.01 -20.18 5.55
CA LEU A 105 -31.68 -21.50 6.07
C LEU A 105 -32.48 -21.82 7.35
N ALA A 106 -32.61 -20.85 8.26
CA ALA A 106 -33.38 -21.01 9.49
C ALA A 106 -34.86 -21.23 9.21
N VAL A 107 -35.45 -20.49 8.25
CA VAL A 107 -36.84 -20.71 7.81
C VAL A 107 -36.99 -22.09 7.21
N ALA A 108 -36.10 -22.52 6.31
CA ALA A 108 -36.17 -23.83 5.68
C ALA A 108 -36.07 -25.00 6.69
N LEU A 109 -35.27 -24.85 7.75
CA LEU A 109 -35.17 -25.85 8.83
C LEU A 109 -36.37 -25.83 9.77
N ALA A 110 -37.13 -24.73 9.83
CA ALA A 110 -38.32 -24.58 10.66
C ALA A 110 -39.62 -24.98 9.92
N LEU A 111 -39.58 -25.13 8.60
CA LEU A 111 -40.68 -25.72 7.82
C LEU A 111 -40.72 -27.24 8.08
N PRO A 112 -41.84 -27.79 8.58
CA PRO A 112 -41.99 -29.22 8.85
C PRO A 112 -42.01 -30.09 7.59
#